data_AF-A0A6L3X4Q5-F1
#
_entry.id   AF-A0A6L3X4Q5-F1
#
_cell.length_a   1.000
_cell.length_b   1.000
_cell.length_c   1.000
_cell.angle_alpha   90.00
_cell.angle_beta   90.00
_cell.angle_gamma   90.00
#
_symmetry.space_group_name_H-M   'P 1'
#
loop_
_entity.id
_entity.type
_entity.pdbx_description
1 polymer ?
#
loop_
_entity_poly.entity_id
_entity_poly.type
_entity_poly.pdbx_seq_one_letter_code
_entity_poly.pdbx_strand_id
1 'polypeptide(L)'
;SLNRVGASSLSNEIASGAIFFAVGGLGWLLAAVKKLPSGLRALWLIVTMVLGVVFVWMMVRVYNTIDTVPTWYSVWTPMSFFLTMFIGGPLLGYLLLRVAGINGWAMRLLPAVSLLALVISTVVALMQGAELATIHSSIQQASALVPDYGSLMAWRVVLLTAALVCWIAPQLKGYSPALPLLSLAFVLVLAGELIGRGVFYGLHMTVGMAIAS
;
A
#
# COMPACT_ATOMS: atom_id res chain seq x y z
N SER A 1 -21.20 7.83 -11.12
CA SER A 1 -21.51 8.65 -12.32
C SER A 1 -20.25 8.74 -13.19
N LEU A 2 -20.18 7.98 -14.30
CA LEU A 2 -19.08 8.05 -15.27
C LEU A 2 -19.08 9.35 -16.11
N ASN A 3 -20.05 10.22 -15.90
CA ASN A 3 -20.29 11.44 -16.69
C ASN A 3 -19.36 12.63 -16.32
N ARG A 4 -18.35 12.42 -15.45
CA ARG A 4 -17.36 13.43 -15.02
C ARG A 4 -15.92 12.90 -14.98
N VAL A 5 -15.61 11.86 -15.76
CA VAL A 5 -14.22 11.41 -15.93
C VAL A 5 -13.42 12.57 -16.54
N GLY A 6 -12.34 12.98 -15.86
CA GLY A 6 -11.55 14.17 -16.16
C GLY A 6 -11.84 15.37 -15.24
N ALA A 7 -13.04 15.48 -14.68
CA ALA A 7 -13.45 16.64 -13.86
C ALA A 7 -13.56 16.34 -12.35
N SER A 8 -13.69 15.08 -11.95
CA SER A 8 -13.76 14.66 -10.55
C SER A 8 -12.71 13.61 -10.24
N SER A 9 -11.93 13.84 -9.18
CA SER A 9 -10.91 12.90 -8.69
C SER A 9 -11.51 11.53 -8.33
N LEU A 10 -12.66 11.51 -7.65
CA LEU A 10 -13.39 10.28 -7.32
C LEU A 10 -13.86 9.51 -8.58
N SER A 11 -14.31 10.22 -9.61
CA SER A 11 -14.67 9.58 -10.89
C SER A 11 -13.45 9.00 -11.61
N ASN A 12 -12.30 9.67 -11.51
CA ASN A 12 -11.05 9.20 -12.11
C ASN A 12 -10.50 7.97 -11.40
N GLU A 13 -10.61 7.90 -10.07
CA GLU A 13 -10.26 6.71 -9.30
C GLU A 13 -11.08 5.50 -9.74
N ILE A 14 -12.42 5.61 -9.76
CA ILE A 14 -13.30 4.51 -10.16
C ILE A 14 -13.00 4.06 -11.60
N ALA A 15 -12.83 5.02 -12.53
CA ALA A 15 -12.54 4.70 -13.93
C ALA A 15 -11.17 4.01 -14.08
N SER A 16 -10.13 4.53 -13.43
CA SER A 16 -8.78 3.93 -13.48
C SER A 16 -8.75 2.55 -12.85
N GLY A 17 -9.45 2.34 -11.73
CA GLY A 17 -9.61 1.04 -11.09
C GLY A 17 -10.31 0.04 -12.01
N ALA A 18 -11.43 0.43 -12.63
CA ALA A 18 -12.15 -0.41 -13.58
C ALA A 18 -11.28 -0.81 -14.78
N ILE A 19 -10.50 0.12 -15.33
CA ILE A 19 -9.56 -0.14 -16.44
C ILE A 19 -8.46 -1.11 -15.98
N PHE A 20 -7.86 -0.89 -14.81
CA PHE A 20 -6.83 -1.77 -14.27
C PHE A 20 -7.34 -3.20 -14.07
N PHE A 21 -8.52 -3.37 -13.45
CA PHE A 21 -9.12 -4.69 -13.26
C PHE A 21 -9.54 -5.35 -14.57
N ALA A 22 -10.09 -4.59 -15.51
CA ALA A 22 -10.46 -5.11 -16.82
C ALA A 22 -9.22 -5.60 -17.59
N VAL A 23 -8.18 -4.77 -17.71
CA VAL A 23 -6.95 -5.11 -18.44
C VAL A 23 -6.20 -6.25 -17.75
N GLY A 24 -6.06 -6.22 -16.42
CA GLY A 24 -5.43 -7.28 -15.65
C GLY A 24 -6.20 -8.60 -15.72
N GLY A 25 -7.52 -8.55 -15.55
CA GLY A 25 -8.41 -9.72 -15.60
C GLY A 25 -8.48 -10.36 -16.98
N LEU A 26 -8.63 -9.56 -18.05
CA LEU A 26 -8.57 -10.06 -19.43
C LEU A 26 -7.19 -10.65 -19.73
N GLY A 27 -6.12 -9.98 -19.31
CA GLY A 27 -4.75 -10.48 -19.50
C GLY A 27 -4.54 -11.84 -18.84
N TRP A 28 -5.01 -12.00 -17.61
CA TRP A 28 -4.98 -13.27 -16.89
C TRP A 28 -5.80 -14.35 -17.61
N LEU A 29 -7.03 -14.05 -18.03
CA LEU A 29 -7.90 -15.02 -18.71
C LEU A 29 -7.30 -15.47 -20.04
N LEU A 30 -6.80 -14.54 -20.86
CA LEU A 30 -6.15 -14.85 -22.14
C LEU A 30 -4.89 -15.69 -21.95
N ALA A 31 -4.12 -15.42 -20.89
CA ALA A 31 -2.96 -16.23 -20.54
C ALA A 31 -3.36 -17.63 -20.06
N ALA A 32 -4.42 -17.76 -19.27
CA ALA A 32 -4.93 -19.04 -18.77
C ALA A 32 -5.43 -19.95 -19.90
N VAL A 33 -6.11 -19.38 -20.91
CA VAL A 33 -6.60 -20.10 -22.11
C VAL A 33 -5.49 -20.28 -23.15
N LYS A 34 -4.23 -19.89 -22.86
CA LYS A 34 -3.08 -19.97 -23.77
C LYS A 34 -3.28 -19.24 -25.12
N LYS A 35 -4.16 -18.24 -25.15
CA LYS A 35 -4.45 -17.43 -26.36
C LYS A 35 -3.55 -16.20 -26.51
N LEU A 36 -2.63 -15.99 -25.57
CA LEU A 36 -1.75 -14.82 -25.55
C LEU A 36 -0.32 -15.23 -25.98
N PRO A 37 0.17 -14.80 -27.16
CA PRO A 37 1.54 -15.08 -27.58
C PRO A 37 2.56 -14.41 -26.66
N SER A 38 3.78 -14.96 -26.57
CA SER A 38 4.80 -14.56 -25.59
C SER A 38 5.17 -13.07 -25.62
N GLY A 39 5.38 -12.50 -26.81
CA GLY A 39 5.69 -11.08 -26.97
C GLY A 39 4.54 -10.17 -26.52
N LEU A 40 3.30 -10.51 -26.90
CA LEU A 40 2.11 -9.77 -26.48
C LEU A 40 1.88 -9.89 -24.98
N ARG A 41 2.16 -11.06 -24.39
CA ARG A 41 2.08 -11.28 -22.94
C ARG A 41 3.03 -10.38 -22.16
N ALA A 42 4.28 -10.24 -22.62
CA ALA A 42 5.24 -9.35 -21.96
C ALA A 42 4.78 -7.89 -22.02
N LEU A 43 4.34 -7.42 -23.19
CA LEU A 43 3.77 -6.08 -23.34
C LEU A 43 2.54 -5.87 -22.45
N TRP A 44 1.63 -6.85 -22.41
CA TRP A 44 0.41 -6.79 -21.60
C TRP A 44 0.71 -6.68 -20.10
N LEU A 45 1.72 -7.42 -19.62
CA LEU A 45 2.18 -7.32 -18.23
C LEU A 45 2.71 -5.91 -17.92
N ILE A 46 3.53 -5.34 -18.81
CA ILE A 46 4.06 -3.98 -18.64
C ILE A 46 2.91 -2.96 -18.58
N VAL A 47 1.95 -3.05 -19.50
CA VAL A 47 0.77 -2.17 -19.50
C VAL A 47 -0.03 -2.31 -18.21
N THR A 48 -0.24 -3.54 -17.74
CA THR A 48 -0.95 -3.80 -16.47
C THR A 48 -0.21 -3.23 -15.27
N MET A 49 1.12 -3.33 -15.24
CA MET A 49 1.95 -2.73 -14.19
C MET A 49 1.83 -1.20 -14.16
N VAL A 50 1.91 -0.55 -15.33
CA VAL A 50 1.74 0.91 -15.45
C VAL A 50 0.34 1.33 -14.99
N LEU A 51 -0.70 0.61 -15.41
CA LEU A 51 -2.07 0.88 -14.98
C LEU A 51 -2.24 0.73 -13.46
N GLY A 52 -1.55 -0.22 -12.82
CA GLY A 52 -1.55 -0.38 -11.37
C GLY A 52 -0.94 0.82 -10.64
N VAL A 53 0.17 1.36 -11.15
CA VAL A 53 0.78 2.59 -10.62
C VAL A 53 -0.16 3.79 -10.81
N VAL A 54 -0.76 3.92 -12.00
CA VAL A 54 -1.74 4.99 -12.30
C VAL A 54 -2.96 4.89 -11.39
N PHE A 55 -3.47 3.68 -11.13
CA PHE A 55 -4.60 3.48 -10.24
C PHE A 55 -4.30 3.97 -8.82
N VAL A 56 -3.15 3.60 -8.24
CA VAL A 56 -2.75 4.11 -6.92
C VAL A 56 -2.52 5.62 -6.93
N TRP A 57 -1.94 6.16 -8.01
CA TRP A 57 -1.84 7.61 -8.17
C TRP A 57 -3.21 8.30 -8.17
N MET A 58 -4.20 7.75 -8.86
CA MET A 58 -5.55 8.30 -8.88
C MET A 58 -6.23 8.19 -7.51
N MET A 59 -6.03 7.09 -6.78
CA MET A 59 -6.50 6.92 -5.40
C MET A 59 -5.94 8.02 -4.49
N VAL A 60 -4.63 8.30 -4.56
CA VAL A 60 -4.00 9.39 -3.81
C VAL A 60 -4.56 10.75 -4.18
N ARG A 61 -4.81 11.01 -5.47
CA ARG A 61 -5.38 12.30 -5.91
C ARG A 61 -6.73 12.57 -5.28
N VAL A 62 -7.56 11.57 -4.99
CA VAL A 62 -8.83 11.79 -4.30
C VAL A 62 -8.60 12.48 -2.97
N TYR A 63 -7.67 11.98 -2.16
CA TYR A 63 -7.32 12.57 -0.88
C TYR A 63 -6.68 13.95 -1.00
N ASN A 64 -5.83 14.18 -2.02
CA ASN A 64 -5.20 15.49 -2.26
C ASN A 64 -6.13 16.55 -2.87
N THR A 65 -7.35 16.19 -3.28
CA THR A 65 -8.34 17.14 -3.80
C THR A 65 -9.42 17.51 -2.79
N ILE A 66 -9.40 16.89 -1.61
CA ILE A 66 -10.31 17.20 -0.52
C ILE A 66 -9.60 18.21 0.39
N ASP A 67 -9.73 19.49 0.05
CA ASP A 67 -9.08 20.59 0.78
C ASP A 67 -9.60 20.78 2.22
N THR A 68 -10.66 20.07 2.59
CA THR A 68 -11.32 20.18 3.91
C THR A 68 -10.65 19.33 4.99
N VAL A 69 -9.59 18.56 4.68
CA VAL A 69 -8.88 17.70 5.64
C VAL A 69 -7.36 17.95 5.52
N PRO A 70 -6.79 18.90 6.29
CA PRO A 70 -5.39 19.30 6.17
C PRO A 70 -4.39 18.16 6.40
N THR A 71 -4.77 17.14 7.16
CA THR A 71 -3.95 15.95 7.44
C THR A 71 -3.83 15.01 6.24
N TRP A 72 -4.76 15.07 5.29
CA TRP A 72 -4.73 14.26 4.08
C TRP A 72 -4.06 14.98 2.91
N TYR A 73 -4.10 16.32 2.89
CA TYR A 73 -3.39 17.17 1.95
C TYR A 73 -1.90 17.32 2.33
N SER A 74 -1.15 16.24 2.21
CA SER A 74 0.28 16.22 2.53
C SER A 74 1.04 15.29 1.61
N VAL A 75 2.35 15.53 1.47
CA VAL A 75 3.27 14.66 0.71
C VAL A 75 3.36 13.26 1.34
N TRP A 76 3.04 13.12 2.64
CA TRP A 76 3.03 11.83 3.34
C TRP A 76 1.95 10.87 2.82
N THR A 77 0.82 11.38 2.33
CA THR A 77 -0.28 10.58 1.80
C THR A 77 0.14 9.78 0.55
N PRO A 78 0.65 10.40 -0.55
CA PRO A 78 1.20 9.66 -1.68
C PRO A 78 2.25 8.64 -1.26
N MET A 79 3.22 9.05 -0.43
CA MET A 79 4.30 8.16 -0.01
C MET A 79 3.76 6.92 0.71
N SER A 80 2.86 7.09 1.68
CA SER A 80 2.26 5.99 2.43
C SER A 80 1.50 5.01 1.52
N PHE A 81 0.79 5.51 0.51
CA PHE A 81 0.04 4.65 -0.43
C PHE A 81 0.96 3.81 -1.31
N PHE A 82 1.99 4.42 -1.90
CA PHE A 82 2.97 3.70 -2.71
C PHE A 82 3.83 2.75 -1.86
N LEU A 83 4.21 3.14 -0.64
CA LEU A 83 5.01 2.28 0.23
C LEU A 83 4.23 1.03 0.65
N THR A 84 2.94 1.12 0.95
CA THR A 84 2.08 -0.06 1.17
C THR A 84 2.09 -1.01 -0.02
N MET A 85 2.05 -0.49 -1.26
CA MET A 85 2.16 -1.29 -2.47
C MET A 85 3.51 -2.03 -2.53
N PHE A 86 4.62 -1.37 -2.20
CA PHE A 86 5.96 -1.99 -2.22
C PHE A 86 6.24 -2.91 -1.02
N ILE A 87 5.52 -2.77 0.09
CA ILE A 87 5.61 -3.67 1.24
C ILE A 87 4.82 -4.96 0.96
N GLY A 88 3.55 -4.84 0.56
CA GLY A 88 2.68 -6.01 0.38
C GLY A 88 2.80 -6.69 -0.99
N GLY A 89 2.98 -5.92 -2.06
CA GLY A 89 2.99 -6.40 -3.44
C GLY A 89 4.06 -7.46 -3.72
N PRO A 90 5.35 -7.21 -3.39
CA PRO A 90 6.42 -8.19 -3.60
C PRO A 90 6.23 -9.47 -2.79
N LEU A 91 5.70 -9.39 -1.56
CA LEU A 91 5.43 -10.57 -0.73
C LEU A 91 4.32 -11.44 -1.34
N LEU A 92 3.21 -10.83 -1.76
CA LEU A 92 2.12 -11.53 -2.45
C LEU A 92 2.61 -12.14 -3.78
N GLY A 93 3.38 -11.38 -4.56
CA GLY A 93 3.99 -11.86 -5.79
C GLY A 93 4.91 -13.05 -5.56
N TYR A 94 5.75 -13.00 -4.52
CA TYR A 94 6.63 -14.10 -4.13
C TYR A 94 5.82 -15.34 -3.72
N LEU A 95 4.76 -15.17 -2.92
CA LEU A 95 3.86 -16.26 -2.53
C LEU A 95 3.24 -16.94 -3.75
N LEU A 96 2.67 -16.15 -4.69
CA LEU A 96 2.06 -16.68 -5.91
C LEU A 96 3.06 -17.40 -6.81
N LEU A 97 4.27 -16.87 -6.96
CA LEU A 97 5.34 -17.52 -7.73
C LEU A 97 5.74 -18.86 -7.09
N ARG A 98 5.80 -18.93 -5.75
CA ARG A 98 6.09 -20.17 -5.02
C ARG A 98 4.97 -21.19 -5.14
N VAL A 99 3.71 -20.77 -5.12
CA VAL A 99 2.55 -21.64 -5.40
C VAL A 99 2.62 -22.19 -6.81
N ALA A 100 3.09 -21.40 -7.79
CA ALA A 100 3.30 -21.83 -9.16
C ALA A 100 4.56 -22.69 -9.37
N GLY A 101 5.32 -23.01 -8.31
CA GLY A 101 6.56 -23.80 -8.38
C GLY A 101 7.74 -23.06 -9.02
N ILE A 102 7.65 -21.75 -9.22
CA ILE A 102 8.70 -20.94 -9.82
C ILE A 102 9.71 -20.57 -8.74
N ASN A 103 10.98 -20.91 -8.99
CA ASN A 103 12.11 -20.51 -8.16
C ASN A 103 13.18 -19.89 -9.07
N GLY A 104 13.49 -18.61 -8.88
CA GLY A 104 14.48 -17.90 -9.70
C GLY A 104 15.27 -16.87 -8.90
N TRP A 105 16.46 -16.50 -9.39
CA TRP A 105 17.33 -15.52 -8.73
C TRP A 105 16.63 -14.17 -8.52
N ALA A 106 15.85 -13.71 -9.50
CA ALA A 106 15.11 -12.45 -9.43
C ALA A 106 14.14 -12.37 -8.23
N MET A 107 13.68 -13.52 -7.71
CA MET A 107 12.81 -13.55 -6.53
C MET A 107 13.52 -13.10 -5.25
N ARG A 108 14.86 -13.11 -5.22
CA ARG A 108 15.66 -12.60 -4.09
C ARG A 108 15.65 -11.06 -4.00
N LEU A 109 15.27 -10.37 -5.08
CA LEU A 109 15.11 -8.92 -5.08
C LEU A 109 13.82 -8.49 -4.37
N LEU A 110 12.77 -9.34 -4.38
CA LEU A 110 11.46 -9.01 -3.82
C LEU A 110 11.52 -8.68 -2.31
N PRO A 111 12.19 -9.48 -1.44
CA PRO A 111 12.35 -9.12 -0.04
C PRO A 111 13.15 -7.83 0.18
N ALA A 112 14.15 -7.55 -0.66
CA ALA A 112 14.97 -6.35 -0.55
C ALA A 112 14.14 -5.08 -0.85
N VAL A 113 13.26 -5.13 -1.85
CA VAL A 113 12.33 -4.04 -2.18
C VAL A 113 11.38 -3.78 -1.01
N SER A 114 10.77 -4.82 -0.42
CA SER A 114 9.86 -4.66 0.71
C SER A 114 10.58 -4.21 1.99
N LEU A 115 11.82 -4.63 2.22
CA LEU A 115 12.64 -4.16 3.34
C LEU A 115 12.96 -2.67 3.20
N LEU A 116 13.40 -2.23 2.01
CA LEU A 116 13.67 -0.82 1.74
C LEU A 116 12.38 0.02 1.91
N ALA A 117 11.25 -0.48 1.39
CA ALA A 117 9.96 0.18 1.55
C ALA A 117 9.52 0.26 3.02
N LEU A 118 9.77 -0.76 3.83
CA LEU A 118 9.49 -0.72 5.27
C LEU A 118 10.35 0.33 5.98
N VAL A 119 11.65 0.41 5.68
CA VAL A 119 12.54 1.42 6.27
C VAL A 119 12.05 2.83 5.93
N ILE A 120 11.76 3.10 4.66
CA ILE A 120 11.23 4.40 4.22
C ILE A 120 9.87 4.67 4.87
N SER A 121 8.99 3.67 4.98
CA SER A 121 7.69 3.80 5.64
C SER A 121 7.80 4.15 7.12
N THR A 122 8.78 3.58 7.84
CA THR A 122 9.04 3.93 9.24
C THR A 122 9.54 5.36 9.37
N VAL A 123 10.44 5.81 8.48
CA VAL A 123 10.92 7.21 8.45
C VAL A 123 9.76 8.16 8.16
N VAL A 124 8.94 7.87 7.14
CA VAL A 124 7.74 8.66 6.80
C VAL A 124 6.78 8.74 7.99
N ALA A 125 6.51 7.62 8.68
CA ALA A 125 5.62 7.61 9.84
C ALA A 125 6.16 8.43 11.02
N LEU A 126 7.48 8.42 11.24
CA LEU A 126 8.14 9.24 12.27
C LEU A 126 8.13 10.73 11.91
N MET A 127 8.43 11.08 10.66
CA MET A 127 8.41 12.47 10.19
C MET A 127 6.99 13.05 10.19
N GLN A 128 6.01 12.28 9.71
CA GLN A 128 4.60 12.64 9.81
C GLN A 128 4.18 12.81 11.27
N GLY A 129 4.58 11.90 12.17
CA GLY A 129 4.35 12.03 13.61
C GLY A 129 4.97 13.28 14.21
N ALA A 130 6.17 13.66 13.79
CA ALA A 130 6.86 14.87 14.24
C ALA A 130 6.17 16.15 13.71
N GLU A 131 5.75 16.18 12.44
CA GLU A 131 4.98 17.31 11.91
C GLU A 131 3.63 17.46 12.64
N LEU A 132 2.93 16.36 12.90
CA LEU A 132 1.69 16.38 13.70
C LEU A 132 1.93 16.86 15.14
N ALA A 133 3.10 16.58 15.73
CA ALA A 133 3.46 17.06 17.06
C ALA A 133 3.75 18.57 17.09
N THR A 134 4.09 19.18 15.96
CA THR A 134 4.38 20.63 15.84
C THR A 134 3.16 21.48 15.47
N ILE A 135 2.06 20.87 15.00
CA ILE A 135 0.81 21.59 14.69
C ILE A 135 0.02 21.82 15.98
N HIS A 136 0.23 22.98 16.59
CA HIS A 136 -0.59 23.48 17.70
C HIS A 136 -1.76 24.30 17.14
N SER A 137 -2.99 23.79 17.23
CA SER A 137 -4.20 24.63 17.18
C SER A 137 -4.64 24.91 18.62
N SER A 138 -5.21 26.09 18.88
CA SER A 138 -5.50 26.62 20.23
C SER A 138 -6.51 25.81 21.07
N ILE A 139 -6.96 24.63 20.62
CA ILE A 139 -7.97 23.83 21.33
C ILE A 139 -7.63 22.33 21.41
N GLN A 140 -6.79 21.73 20.53
CA GLN A 140 -6.33 20.33 20.69
C GLN A 140 -5.11 20.00 19.83
N GLN A 141 -4.19 19.19 20.37
CA GLN A 141 -3.04 18.62 19.68
C GLN A 141 -3.52 17.51 18.72
N ALA A 142 -3.06 17.46 17.47
CA ALA A 142 -3.49 16.46 16.49
C ALA A 142 -3.23 14.99 16.94
N SER A 143 -2.31 14.79 17.89
CA SER A 143 -2.06 13.51 18.57
C SER A 143 -3.17 13.08 19.53
N ALA A 144 -4.09 13.97 19.92
CA ALA A 144 -5.24 13.67 20.76
C ALA A 144 -6.45 13.13 19.98
N LEU A 145 -6.44 13.18 18.64
CA LEU A 145 -7.51 12.63 17.81
C LEU A 145 -7.48 11.11 17.71
N VAL A 146 -6.32 10.49 17.86
CA VAL A 146 -6.17 9.03 17.91
C VAL A 146 -5.54 8.67 19.25
N PRO A 147 -6.34 8.19 20.22
CA PRO A 147 -5.81 7.60 21.44
C PRO A 147 -4.75 6.56 21.06
N ASP A 148 -3.56 6.66 21.65
CA ASP A 148 -2.44 5.75 21.42
C ASP A 148 -1.87 5.70 19.98
N TYR A 149 -1.89 6.81 19.22
CA TYR A 149 -1.23 6.92 17.89
C TYR A 149 0.16 6.25 17.85
N GLY A 150 1.00 6.54 18.86
CA GLY A 150 2.34 5.97 18.97
C GLY A 150 2.35 4.45 19.15
N SER A 151 1.43 3.92 19.96
CA SER A 151 1.29 2.47 20.18
C SER A 151 0.81 1.75 18.92
N LEU A 152 -0.17 2.33 18.20
CA LEU A 152 -0.70 1.77 16.96
C LEU A 152 0.37 1.76 15.85
N MET A 153 1.14 2.85 15.70
CA MET A 153 2.27 2.87 14.77
C MET A 153 3.39 1.90 15.17
N ALA A 154 3.66 1.73 16.46
CA ALA A 154 4.62 0.74 16.94
C ALA A 154 4.16 -0.69 16.59
N TRP A 155 2.88 -1.03 16.84
CA TRP A 155 2.32 -2.33 16.47
C TRP A 155 2.36 -2.59 14.98
N ARG A 156 2.07 -1.57 14.15
CA ARG A 156 2.25 -1.66 12.69
C ARG A 156 3.68 -2.05 12.35
N VAL A 157 4.69 -1.34 12.87
CA VAL A 157 6.11 -1.63 12.58
C VAL A 157 6.50 -3.03 13.05
N VAL A 158 6.05 -3.45 14.24
CA VAL A 158 6.31 -4.80 14.78
C VAL A 158 5.73 -5.88 13.85
N LEU A 159 4.48 -5.74 13.42
CA LEU A 159 3.84 -6.72 12.53
C LEU A 159 4.52 -6.80 11.16
N LEU A 160 4.83 -5.66 10.54
CA LEU A 160 5.52 -5.61 9.26
C LEU A 160 6.95 -6.19 9.35
N THR A 161 7.66 -5.89 10.45
CA THR A 161 8.99 -6.44 10.69
C THR A 161 8.94 -7.95 10.90
N ALA A 162 8.00 -8.44 11.72
CA ALA A 162 7.79 -9.87 11.93
C ALA A 162 7.49 -10.60 10.61
N ALA A 163 6.64 -10.02 9.76
CA ALA A 163 6.35 -10.58 8.44
C ALA A 163 7.60 -10.70 7.57
N LEU A 164 8.42 -9.64 7.50
CA LEU A 164 9.66 -9.68 6.73
C LEU A 164 10.68 -10.66 7.31
N VAL A 165 10.77 -10.80 8.63
CA VAL A 165 11.63 -11.81 9.28
C VAL A 165 11.17 -13.22 8.90
N CYS A 166 9.87 -13.52 8.98
CA CYS A 166 9.32 -14.80 8.53
C CYS A 166 9.64 -15.11 7.06
N TRP A 167 9.70 -14.08 6.22
CA TRP A 167 10.02 -14.23 4.80
C TRP A 167 11.53 -14.35 4.52
N ILE A 168 12.37 -13.55 5.17
CA ILE A 168 13.82 -13.43 4.89
C ILE A 168 14.64 -14.49 5.63
N ALA A 169 14.31 -14.81 6.89
CA ALA A 169 15.13 -15.69 7.73
C ALA A 169 15.36 -17.09 7.12
N PRO A 170 14.37 -17.77 6.50
CA PRO A 170 14.61 -19.05 5.83
C PRO A 170 15.59 -18.93 4.66
N GLN A 171 15.52 -17.82 3.92
CA GLN A 171 16.37 -17.58 2.75
C GLN A 171 17.83 -17.35 3.13
N LEU A 172 18.09 -16.68 4.27
CA LEU A 172 19.44 -16.52 4.82
C LEU A 172 20.04 -17.85 5.28
N LYS A 173 19.21 -18.80 5.70
CA LYS A 173 19.62 -20.17 6.05
C LYS A 173 19.78 -21.09 4.83
N GLY A 174 19.59 -20.58 3.62
CA GLY A 174 19.72 -21.36 2.38
C GLY A 174 18.50 -22.19 2.00
N TYR A 175 17.39 -22.08 2.75
CA TYR A 175 16.16 -22.80 2.46
C TYR A 175 15.09 -21.90 1.84
N SER A 176 14.26 -22.47 0.99
CA SER A 176 13.10 -21.79 0.44
C SER A 176 12.00 -21.68 1.52
N PRO A 177 11.47 -20.48 1.84
CA PRO A 177 10.46 -20.32 2.89
C PRO A 177 9.22 -21.17 2.59
N ALA A 178 8.67 -21.85 3.60
CA ALA A 178 7.52 -22.73 3.43
C ALA A 178 6.25 -21.94 3.08
N LEU A 179 5.34 -22.53 2.30
CA LEU A 179 4.08 -21.87 1.91
C LEU A 179 3.25 -21.40 3.11
N PRO A 180 3.05 -22.20 4.18
CA PRO A 180 2.29 -21.74 5.36
C PRO A 180 2.95 -20.53 6.05
N LEU A 181 4.29 -20.49 6.08
CA LEU A 181 5.03 -19.39 6.69
C LEU A 181 4.91 -18.10 5.86
N LEU A 182 4.93 -18.22 4.52
CA LEU A 182 4.68 -17.08 3.62
C LEU A 182 3.25 -16.57 3.72
N SER A 183 2.26 -17.47 3.85
CA SER A 183 0.87 -17.09 4.08
C SER A 183 0.71 -16.35 5.42
N LEU A 184 1.36 -16.83 6.48
CA LEU A 184 1.38 -16.14 7.77
C LEU A 184 2.02 -14.75 7.65
N ALA A 185 3.17 -14.64 6.98
CA ALA A 185 3.82 -13.36 6.73
C ALA A 185 2.88 -12.40 5.97
N PHE A 186 2.14 -12.89 4.99
CA PHE A 186 1.18 -12.07 4.24
C PHE A 186 0.02 -11.57 5.13
N VAL A 187 -0.54 -12.43 5.99
CA VAL A 187 -1.57 -12.02 6.96
C VAL A 187 -1.04 -10.95 7.92
N LEU A 188 0.20 -11.09 8.40
CA LEU A 188 0.84 -10.09 9.25
C LEU A 188 1.03 -8.74 8.54
N VAL A 189 1.40 -8.75 7.25
CA VAL A 189 1.45 -7.51 6.45
C VAL A 189 0.06 -6.88 6.32
N LEU A 190 -0.96 -7.66 6.01
CA LEU A 190 -2.33 -7.15 5.94
C LEU A 190 -2.77 -6.51 7.25
N ALA A 191 -2.52 -7.17 8.39
CA ALA A 191 -2.84 -6.62 9.70
C ALA A 191 -2.10 -5.29 9.98
N GLY A 192 -0.80 -5.22 9.69
CA GLY A 192 0.00 -4.00 9.86
C GLY A 192 -0.47 -2.85 8.97
N GLU A 193 -0.80 -3.13 7.71
CA GLU A 193 -1.30 -2.12 6.77
C GLU A 193 -2.73 -1.67 7.12
N LEU A 194 -3.58 -2.56 7.63
CA LEU A 194 -4.91 -2.20 8.15
C LEU A 194 -4.81 -1.24 9.35
N ILE A 195 -3.85 -1.45 10.26
CA ILE A 195 -3.59 -0.49 11.34
C ILE A 195 -3.13 0.85 10.76
N GLY A 196 -2.21 0.84 9.79
CA GLY A 196 -1.76 2.05 9.10
C GLY A 196 -2.89 2.85 8.46
N ARG A 197 -3.81 2.14 7.77
CA ARG A 197 -4.99 2.75 7.15
C ARG A 197 -6.03 3.19 8.18
N GLY A 198 -6.24 2.41 9.24
CA GLY A 198 -7.13 2.77 10.35
C GLY A 198 -6.70 4.08 11.00
N VAL A 199 -5.40 4.25 11.26
CA VAL A 199 -4.85 5.51 11.79
C VAL A 199 -4.96 6.63 10.77
N PHE A 200 -4.65 6.38 9.49
CA PHE A 200 -4.80 7.39 8.42
C PHE A 200 -6.24 7.93 8.32
N TYR A 201 -7.24 7.04 8.38
CA TYR A 201 -8.65 7.45 8.37
C TYR A 201 -9.09 8.06 9.70
N GLY A 202 -8.54 7.62 10.83
CA GLY A 202 -8.77 8.21 12.15
C GLY A 202 -8.25 9.64 12.29
N LEU A 203 -7.21 9.99 11.51
CA LEU A 203 -6.67 11.35 11.42
C LEU A 203 -7.53 12.31 10.56
N HIS A 204 -8.79 11.98 10.27
CA HIS A 204 -9.73 12.86 9.56
C HIS A 204 -10.11 14.07 10.44
N MET A 205 -9.23 15.07 10.49
CA MET A 205 -9.52 16.38 11.05
C MET A 205 -10.41 17.13 10.07
N THR A 206 -11.69 17.32 10.40
CA THR A 206 -12.55 18.22 9.63
C THR A 206 -12.35 19.64 10.12
N VAL A 207 -11.92 20.55 9.25
CA VAL A 207 -11.95 21.99 9.57
C VAL A 207 -13.41 22.41 9.70
N GLY A 208 -13.80 22.93 10.87
CA GLY A 208 -15.11 23.52 11.12
C GLY A 208 -16.03 22.81 12.12
N MET A 209 -15.65 21.68 12.74
CA MET A 209 -16.39 21.18 13.90
C MET A 209 -15.95 21.91 15.18
N ALA A 210 -16.77 22.89 15.59
CA ALA A 210 -16.82 23.31 16.98
C ALA A 210 -17.41 22.13 17.78
N ILE A 211 -16.57 21.43 18.54
CA ILE A 211 -17.07 20.46 19.51
C ILE A 211 -17.63 21.30 20.65
N ALA A 212 -18.96 21.30 20.80
CA ALA A 212 -19.62 21.91 21.94
C ALA A 212 -19.09 21.27 23.22
N SER A 213 -18.57 22.12 24.11
CA SER A 213 -18.12 21.81 25.47
C SER A 213 -19.21 21.13 26.31
#